data_AF-A0A942S7X4-F1
#
_entry.id   AF-A0A942S7X4-F1
#
_cell.length_a   1.000
_cell.length_b   1.000
_cell.length_c   1.000
_cell.angle_alpha   90.00
_cell.angle_beta   90.00
_cell.angle_gamma   90.00
#
_symmetry.space_group_name_H-M   'P 1'
#
loop_
_entity.id
_entity.type
_entity.pdbx_description
1 polymer ?
#
loop_
_entity_poly.entity_id
_entity_poly.type
_entity_poly.pdbx_seq_one_letter_code
_entity_poly.pdbx_strand_id
1 'polypeptide(L)'
;MTNDLIEKFIEKKVPKNAKVNIHFKQRGTVQGVFIQTNDYEELKSKNFWRIVTETNSEEWKRTGNQNLARIFNGAEFTRLSEVE
;
A
#
# COMPACT_ATOMS: atom_id res chain seq x y z
N MET A 1 -3.67 -6.50 -10.29
CA MET A 1 -2.40 -6.15 -10.98
C MET A 1 -1.36 -7.23 -10.65
N THR A 2 -0.32 -7.42 -11.47
CA THR A 2 0.75 -8.40 -11.17
C THR A 2 1.66 -7.88 -10.06
N ASN A 3 2.28 -8.81 -9.33
CA ASN A 3 3.18 -8.48 -8.22
C ASN A 3 4.34 -7.56 -8.67
N ASP A 4 5.01 -7.90 -9.78
CA ASP A 4 6.13 -7.12 -10.36
C ASP A 4 5.78 -5.65 -10.65
N LEU A 5 4.57 -5.37 -11.16
CA LEU A 5 4.14 -4.00 -11.45
C LEU A 5 3.94 -3.19 -10.17
N ILE A 6 3.37 -3.81 -9.13
CA ILE A 6 3.13 -3.16 -7.85
C ILE A 6 4.48 -2.92 -7.14
N GLU A 7 5.36 -3.91 -7.17
CA GLU A 7 6.73 -3.81 -6.64
C GLU A 7 7.50 -2.67 -7.29
N LYS A 8 7.57 -2.64 -8.63
CA LYS A 8 8.27 -1.56 -9.36
C LYS A 8 7.69 -0.19 -9.06
N PHE A 9 6.38 -0.11 -8.83
CA PHE A 9 5.73 1.14 -8.43
C PHE A 9 6.19 1.57 -7.04
N ILE A 10 6.19 0.65 -6.07
CA ILE A 10 6.66 0.89 -4.70
C ILE A 10 8.15 1.26 -4.70
N GLU A 11 9.01 0.54 -5.42
CA GLU A 11 10.45 0.83 -5.48
C GLU A 11 10.77 2.18 -6.13
N LYS A 12 10.07 2.55 -7.21
CA LYS A 12 10.29 3.83 -7.90
C LYS A 12 9.70 5.03 -7.17
N LYS A 13 8.59 4.85 -6.45
CA LYS A 13 7.75 5.93 -5.92
C LYS A 13 7.63 5.95 -4.40
N VAL A 14 8.44 5.19 -3.66
CA VAL A 14 8.59 5.37 -2.21
C VAL A 14 9.85 6.19 -1.91
N PRO A 15 9.83 7.53 -2.07
CA PRO A 15 10.34 8.32 -0.96
C PRO A 15 9.53 7.90 0.27
N LYS A 16 10.20 7.58 1.37
CA LYS A 16 9.58 7.08 2.61
C LYS A 16 8.25 7.80 2.88
N ASN A 17 7.15 7.04 2.86
CA ASN A 17 5.81 7.49 3.25
C ASN A 17 5.00 8.31 2.22
N ALA A 18 5.28 8.19 0.91
CA ALA A 18 4.43 8.79 -0.12
C ALA A 18 3.00 8.21 -0.10
N LYS A 19 2.01 9.09 -0.19
CA LYS A 19 0.61 8.70 -0.35
C LYS A 19 0.37 8.30 -1.81
N VAL A 20 -0.43 7.27 -2.01
CA VAL A 20 -0.80 6.72 -3.31
C VAL A 20 -2.29 6.43 -3.37
N ASN A 21 -2.86 6.57 -4.55
CA ASN A 21 -4.23 6.19 -4.86
C ASN A 21 -4.22 4.75 -5.38
N ILE A 22 -4.89 3.85 -4.65
CA ILE A 22 -5.08 2.45 -5.05
C ILE A 22 -6.51 2.27 -5.55
N HIS A 23 -6.66 1.99 -6.83
CA HIS A 23 -7.94 1.68 -7.46
C HIS A 23 -8.18 0.17 -7.42
N PHE A 24 -9.42 -0.22 -7.16
CA PHE A 24 -9.82 -1.61 -7.02
C PHE A 24 -10.86 -2.01 -8.07
N LYS A 25 -11.01 -3.32 -8.27
CA LYS A 25 -12.02 -3.88 -9.17
C LYS A 25 -13.45 -3.70 -8.65
N GLN A 26 -13.65 -3.96 -7.35
CA GLN A 26 -14.99 -4.10 -6.77
C GLN A 26 -15.30 -3.05 -5.69
N ARG A 27 -14.37 -2.14 -5.39
CA ARG A 27 -14.55 -1.13 -4.34
C ARG A 27 -13.97 0.21 -4.74
N GLY A 28 -14.32 1.24 -3.98
CA GLY A 28 -13.80 2.59 -4.16
C GLY A 28 -12.28 2.67 -4.04
N THR A 29 -11.72 3.72 -4.64
CA THR A 29 -10.30 4.04 -4.52
C THR A 29 -9.94 4.25 -3.05
N VAL A 30 -8.83 3.67 -2.62
CA VAL A 30 -8.26 3.89 -1.29
C VAL A 30 -7.01 4.71 -1.44
N GLN A 31 -6.94 5.84 -0.75
CA GLN A 31 -5.71 6.61 -0.60
C GLN A 31 -4.94 6.10 0.63
N GLY A 32 -3.64 5.82 0.47
CA GLY A 32 -2.84 5.29 1.57
C GLY A 32 -1.35 5.24 1.28
N VAL A 33 -0.60 4.70 2.24
CA VAL A 33 0.86 4.57 2.20
C VAL A 33 1.21 3.10 2.26
N PHE A 34 1.98 2.60 1.29
CA PHE A 34 2.56 1.27 1.37
C PHE A 34 3.65 1.24 2.44
N ILE A 35 3.60 0.22 3.30
CA ILE A 35 4.58 0.06 4.38
C ILE A 35 5.32 -1.27 4.23
N GLN A 36 6.60 -1.26 4.60
CA GLN A 36 7.46 -2.44 4.62
C GLN A 36 7.69 -2.84 6.08
N THR A 37 7.22 -4.04 6.43
CA THR A 37 7.37 -4.65 7.75
C THR A 37 8.14 -5.96 7.63
N ASN A 38 8.40 -6.65 8.74
CA ASN A 38 9.12 -7.93 8.73
C ASN A 38 8.47 -9.00 7.83
N ASP A 39 7.16 -8.94 7.63
CA ASP A 39 6.38 -9.82 6.78
C ASP A 39 6.28 -9.35 5.31
N TYR A 40 6.98 -8.29 4.91
CA TYR A 40 6.90 -7.72 3.56
C TYR A 40 7.20 -8.75 2.47
N GLU A 41 8.30 -9.49 2.59
CA GLU A 41 8.71 -10.51 1.61
C GLU A 41 7.67 -11.64 1.51
N GLU A 42 7.10 -12.06 2.63
CA GLU A 42 6.06 -13.11 2.65
C GLU A 42 4.77 -12.63 1.99
N LEU A 43 4.30 -11.43 2.34
CA LEU A 43 3.11 -10.84 1.76
C LEU A 43 3.30 -10.61 0.26
N LYS A 44 4.45 -10.07 -0.14
CA LYS A 44 4.82 -9.85 -1.53
C LYS A 44 4.76 -11.14 -2.34
N SER A 45 5.34 -12.24 -1.85
CA SER A 45 5.29 -13.56 -2.52
C SER A 45 3.85 -14.02 -2.81
N LYS A 46 2.92 -13.65 -1.95
CA LYS A 46 1.48 -13.97 -2.06
C LYS A 46 0.65 -12.86 -2.73
N ASN A 47 1.29 -11.82 -3.27
CA ASN A 47 0.66 -10.62 -3.82
C ASN A 47 -0.25 -9.87 -2.82
N PHE A 48 0.13 -9.84 -1.55
CA PHE A 48 -0.49 -9.03 -0.52
C PHE A 48 0.39 -7.82 -0.19
N TRP A 49 -0.27 -6.72 0.19
CA TRP A 49 0.39 -5.45 0.45
C TRP A 49 -0.21 -4.78 1.68
N ARG A 50 0.64 -4.39 2.64
CA ARG A 50 0.21 -3.56 3.77
C ARG A 50 0.12 -2.12 3.36
N ILE A 51 -1.04 -1.53 3.60
CA ILE A 51 -1.30 -0.12 3.32
C ILE A 51 -1.91 0.52 4.57
N VAL A 52 -1.32 1.63 4.99
CA VAL A 52 -1.92 2.52 5.99
C VAL A 52 -2.82 3.49 5.23
N THR A 53 -4.13 3.46 5.51
CA THR A 53 -5.08 4.38 4.88
C THR A 53 -4.81 5.80 5.32
N GLU A 54 -5.21 6.77 4.50
CA GLU A 54 -5.05 8.19 4.82
C GLU A 54 -5.53 8.56 6.24
N THR A 55 -6.71 8.08 6.64
CA THR A 55 -7.30 8.30 7.97
C THR A 55 -6.38 7.91 9.12
N ASN A 56 -5.54 6.90 8.93
CA ASN A 56 -4.64 6.40 9.96
C ASN A 56 -3.18 6.83 9.73
N SER A 57 -2.90 7.55 8.64
CA SER A 57 -1.54 7.85 8.22
C SER A 57 -0.83 8.80 9.19
N GLU A 58 -1.55 9.75 9.79
CA GLU A 58 -1.00 10.66 10.79
C GLU A 58 -0.67 9.95 12.10
N GLU A 59 -1.59 9.11 12.59
CA GLU A 59 -1.37 8.35 13.82
C GLU A 59 -0.23 7.33 13.64
N TRP A 60 -0.16 6.67 12.48
CA TRP A 60 0.92 5.76 12.16
C TRP A 60 2.27 6.47 12.10
N LYS A 61 2.35 7.67 11.52
CA LYS A 61 3.58 8.48 11.53
C LYS A 61 4.02 8.85 12.95
N ARG A 62 3.07 9.10 13.86
CA ARG A 62 3.36 9.47 15.25
C ARG A 62 3.77 8.28 16.12
N THR A 63 3.10 7.14 15.93
CA THR A 63 3.20 5.99 16.86
C THR A 63 4.01 4.83 16.31
N GLY A 64 4.19 4.74 14.98
CA GLY A 64 4.72 3.55 14.32
C GLY A 64 3.81 2.33 14.48
N ASN A 65 2.55 2.49 14.90
CA ASN A 65 1.67 1.37 15.21
C ASN A 65 1.24 0.63 13.94
N GLN A 66 1.79 -0.57 13.75
CA GLN A 66 1.54 -1.40 12.57
C GLN A 66 0.09 -1.91 12.47
N ASN A 67 -0.68 -1.88 13.57
CA ASN A 67 -2.09 -2.27 13.59
C ASN A 67 -2.99 -1.29 12.82
N LEU A 68 -2.46 -0.11 12.49
CA LEU A 68 -3.14 0.90 11.68
C LEU A 68 -3.11 0.59 10.18
N ALA A 69 -2.26 -0.35 9.77
CA ALA A 69 -2.19 -0.85 8.41
C ALA A 69 -3.19 -1.98 8.18
N ARG A 70 -3.72 -2.04 6.97
CA ARG A 70 -4.56 -3.15 6.51
C ARG A 70 -3.85 -3.88 5.38
N ILE A 71 -4.03 -5.19 5.32
CA ILE A 71 -3.51 -6.03 4.26
C ILE A 71 -4.52 -6.04 3.11
N PHE A 72 -4.03 -5.82 1.90
CA PHE A 72 -4.84 -5.82 0.69
C PHE A 72 -4.25 -6.76 -0.36
N ASN A 73 -5.15 -7.42 -1.10
CA ASN A 73 -4.75 -8.31 -2.18
C ASN A 73 -4.47 -7.49 -3.46
N GLY A 74 -3.23 -7.53 -3.93
CA GLY A 74 -2.78 -6.86 -5.16
C GLY A 74 -3.47 -7.35 -6.43
N ALA A 75 -4.06 -8.55 -6.41
CA ALA A 75 -4.87 -9.06 -7.51
C ALA A 75 -6.17 -8.25 -7.72
N GLU A 76 -6.65 -7.58 -6.66
CA GLU A 76 -7.81 -6.68 -6.72
C GLU A 76 -7.46 -5.30 -7.25
N PHE A 77 -6.18 -4.93 -7.30
CA PHE A 77 -5.76 -3.62 -7.76
C PHE A 77 -5.96 -3.54 -9.27
N THR A 78 -6.60 -2.47 -9.72
CA THR A 78 -6.76 -2.14 -11.15
C THR A 78 -5.74 -1.10 -11.58
N ARG A 79 -5.43 -0.12 -10.73
CA ARG A 79 -4.49 0.97 -11.02
C ARG A 79 -3.88 1.53 -9.73
N LEU A 80 -2.63 1.97 -9.82
CA LEU A 80 -1.96 2.79 -8.82
C LEU A 80 -1.65 4.16 -9.44
N SER A 81 -1.92 5.23 -8.71
CA SER A 81 -1.59 6.60 -9.14
C SER A 81 -1.09 7.43 -7.97
N GLU A 82 -0.42 8.52 -8.29
CA GLU A 82 0.01 9.50 -7.30
C GLU A 82 -1.19 10.28 -6.75
N VAL A 83 -1.02 10.84 -5.56
CA VAL A 83 -1.94 11.85 -5.04
C VAL A 83 -1.46 13.17 -5.62
N GLU A 84 -2.29 13.81 -6.43
CA GLU A 84 -2.05 15.15 -7.00
C GLU A 84 -1.99 16.23 -5.91
#